data_AF-A0A5B6YLP4-F1
#
_entry.id   AF-A0A5B6YLP4-F1
#
_cell.length_a   1.000
_cell.length_b   1.000
_cell.length_c   1.000
_cell.angle_alpha   90.00
_cell.angle_beta   90.00
_cell.angle_gamma   90.00
#
_symmetry.space_group_name_H-M   'P 1'
#
loop_
_entity.id
_entity.type
_entity.pdbx_description
1 polymer ?
#
loop_
_entity_poly.entity_id
_entity_poly.type
_entity_poly.pdbx_seq_one_letter_code
_entity_poly.pdbx_strand_id
1 'polypeptide(L)'
;MEPKKEEALRAKDNAEKLFAEKDFVGAKNFALKAQILYPELEGISQMVATFEVYTASEVKINGEIDFYSILGLEPFADKATLKKQYRKMAVLLHPDKNKTVGADGAFKLVSEAWTLLSDSHKRSSYDLRINKKLSSGVVQTNSSSVHTGGVTGCSKSSVSHTRLDT
;
A
#
# COMPACT_ATOMS: atom_id res chain seq x y z
N MET A 1 30.51 -3.37 26.86
CA MET A 1 29.68 -2.71 25.83
C MET A 1 28.55 -3.66 25.45
N GLU A 2 27.39 -3.17 25.02
CA GLU A 2 26.28 -4.03 24.59
C GLU A 2 26.48 -4.46 23.13
N PRO A 3 26.75 -5.75 22.83
CA PRO A 3 27.08 -6.17 21.47
C PRO A 3 25.94 -5.95 20.47
N LYS A 4 24.68 -6.05 20.94
CA LYS A 4 23.48 -5.79 20.12
C LYS A 4 23.40 -4.34 19.63
N LYS A 5 23.75 -3.37 20.48
CA LYS A 5 23.74 -1.94 20.16
C LYS A 5 24.81 -1.61 19.11
N GLU A 6 25.98 -2.21 19.24
CA GLU A 6 27.08 -2.05 18.29
C GLU A 6 26.78 -2.70 16.93
N GLU A 7 26.13 -3.88 16.91
CA GLU A 7 25.68 -4.50 15.67
C GLU A 7 24.52 -3.74 15.00
N ALA A 8 23.57 -3.20 15.79
CA ALA A 8 22.52 -2.33 15.26
C ALA A 8 23.09 -1.04 14.63
N LEU A 9 24.14 -0.47 15.24
CA LEU A 9 24.83 0.71 14.71
C LEU A 9 25.60 0.38 13.41
N ARG A 10 26.27 -0.78 13.33
CA ARG A 10 26.85 -1.29 12.08
C ARG A 10 25.78 -1.51 11.01
N ALA A 11 24.64 -2.08 11.35
CA ALA A 11 23.55 -2.32 10.41
C ALA A 11 22.98 -0.99 9.87
N LYS A 12 22.88 0.05 10.70
CA LYS A 12 22.55 1.42 10.25
C LYS A 12 23.56 1.96 9.23
N ASP A 13 24.85 1.93 9.53
CA ASP A 13 25.91 2.45 8.64
C ASP A 13 25.93 1.73 7.27
N ASN A 14 25.68 0.42 7.24
CA ASN A 14 25.52 -0.33 5.99
C ASN A 14 24.25 0.09 5.22
N ALA A 15 23.15 0.39 5.92
CA ALA A 15 21.94 0.87 5.27
C ALA A 15 22.10 2.27 4.65
N GLU A 16 22.84 3.16 5.31
CA GLU A 16 23.16 4.50 4.79
C GLU A 16 24.08 4.44 3.56
N LYS A 17 24.99 3.44 3.49
CA LYS A 17 25.81 3.14 2.29
C LYS A 17 24.98 2.60 1.13
N LEU A 18 24.16 1.57 1.36
CA LEU A 18 23.30 0.98 0.32
C LEU A 18 22.31 2.01 -0.25
N PHE A 19 21.82 2.94 0.59
CA PHE A 19 21.00 4.07 0.13
C PHE A 19 21.77 5.02 -0.82
N ALA A 20 23.06 5.28 -0.56
CA ALA A 20 23.91 6.07 -1.46
C ALA A 20 24.22 5.34 -2.78
N GLU A 21 24.33 4.01 -2.73
CA GLU A 21 24.45 3.12 -3.90
C GLU A 21 23.12 2.93 -4.67
N LYS A 22 22.01 3.44 -4.11
CA LYS A 22 20.61 3.32 -4.59
C LYS A 22 20.02 1.91 -4.50
N ASP A 23 20.59 1.02 -3.70
CA ASP A 23 19.91 -0.21 -3.29
C ASP A 23 18.99 0.08 -2.09
N PHE A 24 17.79 0.59 -2.40
CA PHE A 24 16.78 0.90 -1.38
C PHE A 24 16.22 -0.38 -0.73
N VAL A 25 16.27 -1.52 -1.41
CA VAL A 25 15.82 -2.82 -0.88
C VAL A 25 16.82 -3.36 0.14
N GLY A 26 18.11 -3.33 -0.19
CA GLY A 26 19.20 -3.61 0.75
C GLY A 26 19.16 -2.67 1.95
N ALA A 27 19.07 -1.35 1.72
CA ALA A 27 18.96 -0.35 2.78
C ALA A 27 17.78 -0.63 3.73
N LYS A 28 16.59 -0.93 3.19
CA LYS A 28 15.42 -1.33 4.00
C LYS A 28 15.72 -2.58 4.85
N ASN A 29 16.30 -3.63 4.28
CA ASN A 29 16.60 -4.87 5.00
C ASN A 29 17.63 -4.66 6.13
N PHE A 30 18.66 -3.84 5.91
CA PHE A 30 19.62 -3.51 6.96
C PHE A 30 19.01 -2.62 8.06
N ALA A 31 18.14 -1.67 7.71
CA ALA A 31 17.40 -0.87 8.70
C ALA A 31 16.43 -1.73 9.55
N LEU A 32 15.74 -2.69 8.94
CA LEU A 32 14.91 -3.67 9.65
C LEU A 32 15.74 -4.59 10.55
N LYS A 33 16.91 -5.06 10.10
CA LYS A 33 17.85 -5.82 10.95
C LYS A 33 18.28 -5.00 12.17
N ALA A 34 18.61 -3.72 11.98
CA ALA A 34 18.94 -2.82 13.08
C ALA A 34 17.78 -2.68 14.08
N GLN A 35 16.54 -2.57 13.60
CA GLN A 35 15.32 -2.48 14.42
C GLN A 35 15.07 -3.75 15.25
N ILE A 36 15.32 -4.93 14.68
CA ILE A 36 15.18 -6.21 15.37
C ILE A 36 16.27 -6.39 16.45
N LEU A 37 17.48 -5.89 16.21
CA LEU A 37 18.60 -5.97 17.16
C LEU A 37 18.46 -5.01 18.34
N TYR A 38 18.03 -3.77 18.10
CA TYR A 38 17.91 -2.73 19.12
C TYR A 38 16.82 -1.70 18.75
N PRO A 39 15.53 -1.98 19.05
CA PRO A 39 14.41 -1.11 18.63
C PRO A 39 14.40 0.27 19.31
N GLU A 40 15.13 0.44 20.41
CA GLU A 40 15.33 1.72 21.10
C GLU A 40 16.41 2.61 20.46
N LEU A 41 17.05 2.21 19.35
CA LEU A 41 18.05 3.08 18.71
C LEU A 41 17.38 4.32 18.10
N GLU A 42 17.83 5.49 18.50
CA GLU A 42 17.36 6.77 17.99
C GLU A 42 17.45 6.83 16.46
N GLY A 43 16.31 7.15 15.82
CA GLY A 43 16.21 7.32 14.38
C GLY A 43 15.90 6.06 13.56
N ILE A 44 15.94 4.83 14.12
CA ILE A 44 15.70 3.62 13.31
C ILE A 44 14.30 3.59 12.71
N SER A 45 13.24 3.89 13.49
CA SER A 45 11.87 3.81 12.98
C SER A 45 11.61 4.85 11.87
N GLN A 46 12.30 5.98 11.93
CA GLN A 46 12.31 7.04 10.93
C GLN A 46 13.10 6.61 9.68
N MET A 47 14.22 5.92 9.86
CA MET A 47 15.05 5.36 8.79
C MET A 47 14.32 4.28 8.00
N VAL A 48 13.67 3.33 8.69
CA VAL A 48 12.81 2.31 8.06
C VAL A 48 11.69 3.01 7.26
N ALA A 49 10.94 3.92 7.88
CA ALA A 49 9.88 4.67 7.19
C ALA A 49 10.39 5.46 5.96
N THR A 50 11.61 6.02 6.04
CA THR A 50 12.24 6.72 4.91
C THR A 50 12.50 5.74 3.77
N PHE A 51 13.16 4.60 4.04
CA PHE A 51 13.48 3.61 3.02
C PHE A 51 12.24 2.93 2.44
N GLU A 52 11.19 2.69 3.23
CA GLU A 52 9.91 2.16 2.72
C GLU A 52 9.27 3.07 1.67
N VAL A 53 9.28 4.39 1.88
CA VAL A 53 8.80 5.37 0.89
C VAL A 53 9.66 5.36 -0.37
N TYR A 54 10.99 5.23 -0.26
CA TYR A 54 11.87 5.13 -1.43
C TYR A 54 11.66 3.84 -2.21
N THR A 55 11.61 2.66 -1.56
CA THR A 55 11.31 1.38 -2.23
C THR A 55 9.95 1.44 -2.94
N ALA A 56 8.92 2.03 -2.32
CA ALA A 56 7.63 2.23 -2.97
C ALA A 56 7.69 3.19 -4.17
N SER A 57 8.61 4.17 -4.18
CA SER A 57 8.80 5.10 -5.29
C SER A 57 9.51 4.48 -6.51
N GLU A 58 10.24 3.37 -6.33
CA GLU A 58 10.79 2.59 -7.44
C GLU A 58 9.73 1.75 -8.15
N VAL A 59 8.77 1.20 -7.39
CA VAL A 59 7.69 0.35 -7.90
C VAL A 59 6.64 1.20 -8.63
N LYS A 60 6.93 1.51 -9.90
CA LYS A 60 6.11 2.36 -10.76
C LYS A 60 5.10 1.55 -11.57
N ILE A 61 3.83 1.62 -11.20
CA ILE A 61 2.74 0.99 -11.95
C ILE A 61 2.50 1.77 -13.24
N ASN A 62 2.73 1.12 -14.39
CA ASN A 62 2.55 1.71 -15.73
C ASN A 62 3.25 3.08 -15.94
N GLY A 63 4.44 3.23 -15.36
CA GLY A 63 5.30 4.40 -15.48
C GLY A 63 4.98 5.54 -14.49
N GLU A 64 3.96 5.39 -13.65
CA GLU A 64 3.62 6.35 -12.60
C GLU A 64 3.93 5.78 -11.21
N ILE A 65 4.24 6.66 -10.27
CA ILE A 65 4.57 6.32 -8.88
C ILE A 65 3.28 5.94 -8.15
N ASP A 66 3.25 4.79 -7.45
CA ASP A 66 2.07 4.45 -6.67
C ASP A 66 2.02 5.15 -5.30
N PHE A 67 1.19 6.18 -5.23
CA PHE A 67 0.94 6.95 -4.01
C PHE A 67 0.22 6.15 -2.90
N TYR A 68 -0.47 5.05 -3.24
CA TYR A 68 -1.03 4.15 -2.22
C TYR A 68 0.08 3.34 -1.54
N SER A 69 0.96 2.70 -2.33
CA SER A 69 2.15 2.00 -1.84
C SER A 69 3.09 2.90 -1.04
N ILE A 70 3.31 4.16 -1.45
CA ILE A 70 4.12 5.15 -0.69
C ILE A 70 3.57 5.39 0.72
N LEU A 71 2.24 5.41 0.89
CA LEU A 71 1.62 5.55 2.20
C LEU A 71 1.56 4.21 2.96
N GLY A 72 1.88 3.08 2.32
CA GLY A 72 1.66 1.75 2.89
C GLY A 72 0.17 1.42 3.03
N LEU A 73 -0.62 1.74 1.99
CA LEU A 73 -2.07 1.57 1.94
C LEU A 73 -2.50 0.80 0.70
N GLU A 74 -3.65 0.12 0.77
CA GLU A 74 -4.30 -0.45 -0.40
C GLU A 74 -5.02 0.63 -1.22
N PRO A 75 -5.21 0.45 -2.55
CA PRO A 75 -5.94 1.40 -3.39
C PRO A 75 -7.41 1.57 -2.97
N PHE A 76 -7.98 0.57 -2.27
CA PHE A 76 -9.34 0.59 -1.74
C PHE A 76 -9.45 1.29 -0.36
N ALA A 77 -8.34 1.78 0.21
CA ALA A 77 -8.34 2.35 1.56
C ALA A 77 -9.23 3.59 1.69
N ASP A 78 -9.99 3.64 2.79
CA ASP A 78 -10.83 4.79 3.14
C ASP A 78 -10.00 6.04 3.52
N LYS A 79 -10.60 7.21 3.29
CA LYS A 79 -10.05 8.53 3.57
C LYS A 79 -9.70 8.76 5.05
N ALA A 80 -10.40 8.12 6.00
CA ALA A 80 -10.03 8.18 7.42
C ALA A 80 -8.73 7.42 7.68
N THR A 81 -8.57 6.22 7.12
CA THR A 81 -7.32 5.44 7.19
C THR A 81 -6.17 6.20 6.52
N LEU A 82 -6.42 6.79 5.36
CA LEU A 82 -5.45 7.62 4.63
C LEU A 82 -4.96 8.82 5.46
N LYS A 83 -5.89 9.55 6.11
CA LYS A 83 -5.56 10.66 7.03
C LYS A 83 -4.81 10.20 8.28
N LYS A 84 -5.15 9.03 8.84
CA LYS A 84 -4.46 8.43 10.00
C LYS A 84 -3.01 8.07 9.66
N GLN A 85 -2.80 7.42 8.51
CA GLN A 85 -1.49 6.97 8.06
C GLN A 85 -0.60 8.12 7.59
N TYR A 86 -1.14 9.11 6.86
CA TYR A 86 -0.41 10.35 6.53
C TYR A 86 0.10 11.06 7.79
N ARG A 87 -0.74 11.22 8.83
CA ARG A 87 -0.30 11.84 10.10
C ARG A 87 0.79 11.02 10.81
N LYS A 88 0.77 9.68 10.71
CA LYS A 88 1.84 8.83 11.26
C LYS A 88 3.16 9.07 10.51
N MET A 89 3.13 9.04 9.17
CA MET A 89 4.33 9.22 8.35
C MET A 89 4.89 10.65 8.43
N ALA A 90 4.03 11.67 8.43
CA ALA A 90 4.47 13.06 8.58
C ALA A 90 5.19 13.33 9.91
N VAL A 91 4.85 12.62 11.00
CA VAL A 91 5.55 12.72 12.29
C VAL A 91 6.86 11.93 12.33
N LEU A 92 6.93 10.78 11.63
CA LEU A 92 8.14 9.96 11.53
C LEU A 92 9.19 10.60 10.59
N LEU A 93 8.77 11.22 9.50
CA LEU A 93 9.64 11.79 8.47
C LEU A 93 9.92 13.30 8.67
N HIS A 94 9.43 13.91 9.75
CA HIS A 94 9.57 15.35 9.98
C HIS A 94 11.05 15.75 10.13
N PRO A 95 11.59 16.73 9.37
CA PRO A 95 13.03 17.00 9.31
C PRO A 95 13.65 17.50 10.64
N ASP A 96 12.84 18.03 11.56
CA ASP A 96 13.25 18.35 12.94
C ASP A 96 13.68 17.11 13.74
N LYS A 97 13.00 15.97 13.51
CA LYS A 97 13.20 14.72 14.26
C LYS A 97 13.89 13.63 13.46
N ASN A 98 13.84 13.70 12.13
CA ASN A 98 14.46 12.72 11.26
C ASN A 98 15.74 13.29 10.61
N LYS A 99 16.88 12.76 11.04
CA LYS A 99 18.22 13.12 10.54
C LYS A 99 18.80 12.06 9.57
N THR A 100 17.97 11.14 9.06
CA THR A 100 18.43 10.09 8.14
C THR A 100 18.63 10.61 6.73
N VAL A 101 19.51 9.94 5.97
CA VAL A 101 19.62 10.15 4.52
C VAL A 101 18.24 10.02 3.85
N GLY A 102 17.94 10.92 2.91
CA GLY A 102 16.67 10.92 2.17
C GLY A 102 15.41 11.46 2.88
N ALA A 103 15.47 11.84 4.17
CA ALA A 103 14.29 12.22 4.97
C ALA A 103 13.37 13.26 4.27
N ASP A 104 13.95 14.34 3.73
CA ASP A 104 13.25 15.39 2.98
C ASP A 104 12.57 14.87 1.70
N GLY A 105 13.23 13.98 0.94
CA GLY A 105 12.66 13.38 -0.27
C GLY A 105 11.50 12.45 0.03
N ALA A 106 11.62 11.62 1.07
CA ALA A 106 10.51 10.79 1.55
C ALA A 106 9.32 11.62 2.06
N PHE A 107 9.59 12.72 2.78
CA PHE A 107 8.54 13.64 3.23
C PHE A 107 7.81 14.31 2.05
N LYS A 108 8.53 14.72 1.00
CA LYS A 108 7.95 15.26 -0.23
C LYS A 108 7.03 14.26 -0.92
N LEU A 109 7.49 13.03 -1.14
CA LEU A 109 6.71 11.93 -1.72
C LEU A 109 5.41 11.65 -0.94
N VAL A 110 5.46 11.64 0.39
CA VAL A 110 4.29 11.46 1.27
C VAL A 110 3.34 12.67 1.22
N SER A 111 3.86 13.88 1.05
CA SER A 111 3.07 15.11 0.89
C SER A 111 2.37 15.18 -0.48
N GLU A 112 3.03 14.75 -1.56
CA GLU A 112 2.43 14.61 -2.89
C GLU A 112 1.32 13.56 -2.91
N ALA A 113 1.57 12.39 -2.30
CA ALA A 113 0.57 11.33 -2.13
C ALA A 113 -0.70 11.86 -1.41
N TRP A 114 -0.51 12.59 -0.31
CA TRP A 114 -1.62 13.24 0.39
C TRP A 114 -2.32 14.30 -0.47
N THR A 115 -1.57 15.14 -1.20
CA THR A 115 -2.11 16.23 -2.02
C THR A 115 -2.98 15.74 -3.18
N LEU A 116 -2.73 14.52 -3.68
CA LEU A 116 -3.52 13.86 -4.71
C LEU A 116 -4.68 13.03 -4.15
N LEU A 117 -4.45 12.25 -3.10
CA LEU A 117 -5.46 11.29 -2.59
C LEU A 117 -6.44 11.88 -1.56
N SER A 118 -6.13 13.04 -0.96
CA SER A 118 -7.03 13.72 -0.01
C SER A 118 -8.19 14.48 -0.68
N ASP A 119 -8.09 14.76 -1.98
CA ASP A 119 -9.13 15.36 -2.81
C ASP A 119 -9.80 14.27 -3.64
N SER A 120 -11.13 14.17 -3.58
CA SER A 120 -11.86 13.11 -4.28
C SER A 120 -11.78 13.25 -5.80
N HIS A 121 -11.71 14.48 -6.32
CA HIS A 121 -11.65 14.72 -7.76
C HIS A 121 -10.27 14.34 -8.32
N LYS A 122 -9.20 14.67 -7.57
CA LYS A 122 -7.83 14.26 -7.89
C LYS A 122 -7.62 12.76 -7.74
N ARG A 123 -8.16 12.14 -6.66
CA ARG A 123 -8.13 10.68 -6.45
C ARG A 123 -8.78 9.95 -7.63
N SER A 124 -10.02 10.28 -8.00
CA SER A 124 -10.68 9.67 -9.16
C SER A 124 -9.95 9.93 -10.49
N SER A 125 -9.31 11.09 -10.65
CA SER A 125 -8.49 11.39 -11.84
C SER A 125 -7.20 10.55 -11.90
N TYR A 126 -6.58 10.28 -10.75
CA TYR A 126 -5.41 9.41 -10.60
C TYR A 126 -5.79 7.93 -10.80
N ASP A 127 -6.82 7.46 -10.11
CA ASP A 127 -7.34 6.08 -10.20
C ASP A 127 -7.73 5.75 -11.66
N LEU A 128 -8.40 6.68 -12.35
CA LEU A 128 -8.70 6.55 -13.78
C LEU A 128 -7.44 6.46 -14.64
N ARG A 129 -6.37 7.21 -14.32
CA ARG A 129 -5.14 7.24 -15.11
C ARG A 129 -4.29 5.98 -14.95
N ILE A 130 -4.20 5.41 -13.73
CA ILE A 130 -3.53 4.13 -13.52
C ILE A 130 -4.34 2.97 -14.13
N ASN A 131 -5.66 2.95 -13.94
CA ASN A 131 -6.52 1.87 -14.42
C ASN A 131 -6.66 1.86 -15.95
N LYS A 132 -6.75 3.04 -16.59
CA LYS A 132 -6.85 3.16 -18.07
C LYS A 132 -5.63 2.60 -18.82
N LYS A 133 -4.46 2.55 -18.18
CA LYS A 133 -3.26 1.90 -18.74
C LYS A 133 -3.25 0.37 -18.50
N LEU A 134 -3.89 -0.10 -17.44
CA LEU A 134 -4.06 -1.53 -17.13
C LEU A 134 -5.11 -2.18 -18.06
N SER A 135 -6.17 -1.44 -18.41
CA SER A 135 -7.25 -1.92 -19.29
C SER A 135 -6.85 -2.25 -20.73
N SER A 136 -5.63 -1.92 -21.17
CA SER A 136 -5.11 -2.33 -22.48
C SER A 136 -4.69 -3.82 -22.56
N GLY A 137 -4.69 -4.54 -21.43
CA GLY A 137 -4.33 -5.97 -21.38
C GLY A 137 -5.46 -6.93 -20.99
N VAL A 138 -6.64 -6.43 -20.59
CA VAL A 138 -7.76 -7.29 -20.19
C VAL A 138 -8.66 -7.61 -21.39
N VAL A 139 -8.46 -8.79 -21.97
CA VAL A 139 -9.45 -9.41 -22.85
C VAL A 139 -10.67 -9.74 -21.99
N GLN A 140 -11.80 -9.09 -22.27
CA GLN A 140 -13.07 -9.48 -21.68
C GLN A 140 -13.50 -10.83 -22.26
N THR A 141 -13.15 -11.91 -21.57
CA THR A 141 -13.75 -13.22 -21.82
C THR A 141 -15.21 -13.16 -21.37
N ASN A 142 -16.12 -12.86 -22.29
CA ASN A 142 -17.55 -12.91 -22.04
C ASN A 142 -17.94 -14.31 -21.54
N SER A 143 -18.24 -14.43 -20.25
CA SER A 143 -18.88 -15.61 -19.66
C SER A 143 -20.37 -15.66 -20.03
N SER A 144 -20.66 -15.63 -21.34
CA SER A 144 -22.00 -15.75 -21.89
C SER A 144 -22.42 -17.22 -21.94
N SER A 145 -22.81 -17.74 -20.78
CA SER A 145 -23.50 -19.04 -20.62
C SER A 145 -24.68 -18.82 -19.65
N VAL A 146 -25.85 -19.43 -19.80
CA VAL A 146 -26.36 -20.37 -20.81
C VAL A 146 -27.75 -19.94 -21.30
N HIS A 147 -28.14 -20.32 -22.51
CA HIS A 147 -29.55 -20.30 -22.93
C HIS A 147 -29.90 -21.53 -23.79
N THR A 148 -30.29 -22.62 -23.12
CA THR A 148 -30.83 -23.83 -23.75
C THR A 148 -32.34 -23.75 -23.87
N GLY A 149 -32.88 -23.65 -25.08
CA GLY A 149 -34.33 -23.78 -25.33
C GLY A 149 -34.78 -25.25 -25.36
N GLY A 150 -36.05 -25.55 -25.01
CA GLY A 150 -36.51 -26.95 -24.96
C GLY A 150 -37.92 -27.23 -24.41
N VAL A 151 -38.95 -26.56 -24.94
CA VAL A 151 -40.38 -26.97 -25.09
C VAL A 151 -41.08 -28.06 -24.20
N THR A 152 -42.38 -27.80 -23.94
CA THR A 152 -43.52 -28.76 -23.71
C THR A 152 -43.75 -29.46 -22.35
N GLY A 153 -45.05 -29.58 -21.98
CA GLY A 153 -45.61 -30.45 -20.91
C GLY A 153 -45.75 -29.78 -19.53
N CYS A 154 -46.89 -29.39 -18.94
CA CYS A 154 -48.32 -29.77 -18.97
C CYS A 154 -48.79 -30.67 -17.79
N SER A 155 -49.90 -30.25 -17.13
CA SER A 155 -50.82 -31.00 -16.24
C SER A 155 -50.56 -31.21 -14.73
N LYS A 156 -51.52 -30.68 -13.95
CA LYS A 156 -52.25 -31.28 -12.80
C LYS A 156 -51.65 -31.30 -11.38
N SER A 157 -51.88 -30.19 -10.68
CA SER A 157 -52.56 -30.10 -9.37
C SER A 157 -52.86 -31.38 -8.56
N SER A 158 -52.22 -31.50 -7.38
CA SER A 158 -52.49 -32.45 -6.27
C SER A 158 -51.51 -32.15 -5.13
N VAL A 159 -51.79 -32.18 -3.81
CA VAL A 159 -53.00 -32.17 -2.91
C VAL A 159 -52.49 -31.49 -1.59
N SER A 160 -53.21 -31.01 -0.55
CA SER A 160 -54.59 -31.09 -0.02
C SER A 160 -54.93 -29.83 0.80
N HIS A 161 -56.14 -29.74 1.36
CA HIS A 161 -56.47 -28.90 2.53
C HIS A 161 -56.63 -29.79 3.78
N THR A 162 -56.09 -29.36 4.93
CA THR A 162 -56.58 -29.75 6.26
C THR A 162 -56.56 -28.53 7.18
N ARG A 163 -57.75 -28.09 7.61
CA ARG A 163 -57.89 -27.18 8.76
C ARG A 163 -58.05 -28.02 10.02
N LEU A 164 -57.49 -27.54 11.13
CA LEU A 164 -57.93 -27.91 12.48
C LEU A 164 -58.76 -26.75 13.04
N ASP A 165 -59.91 -27.08 13.64
CA ASP A 165 -60.51 -26.33 14.73
C ASP A 165 -61.51 -27.24 15.49
N THR A 166 -61.62 -27.03 16.80
CA THR A 166 -62.57 -27.65 17.76
C THR A 166 -62.69 -29.18 17.73
#